data_AF-L8X334-F1
#
_entry.id   AF-L8X334-F1
#
_cell.length_a   1.000
_cell.length_b   1.000
_cell.length_c   1.000
_cell.angle_alpha   90.00
_cell.angle_beta   90.00
_cell.angle_gamma   90.00
#
_symmetry.space_group_name_H-M   'P 1'
#
loop_
_entity.id
_entity.type
_entity.pdbx_description
1 polymer ?
#
loop_
_entity_poly.entity_id
_entity_poly.type
_entity_poly.pdbx_seq_one_letter_code
_entity_poly.pdbx_strand_id
1 'polypeptide(L)'
;MAANDELERFREEWRQEIRERAGAEPSSSSPASSPPRPRTRQSPIDIYAEAVEREQRGELDEALSLYRRAFRLDPNVDRAYHYRSTTQAFESLTLAPVKPSTSTEPKPEPIHVAATSTHSIRTLISAFPPANDLAFLPEDERQPVPIARVPDELLGLLWYVVVHAS
;
A
#
# COMPACT_ATOMS: atom_id res chain seq x y z
N MET A 1 -9.24 36.72 -25.33
CA MET A 1 -8.84 35.68 -26.28
C MET A 1 -7.37 35.81 -26.73
N ALA A 2 -6.85 37.01 -27.01
CA ALA A 2 -5.48 37.22 -27.51
C ALA A 2 -4.32 36.63 -26.68
N ALA A 3 -4.41 36.58 -25.35
CA ALA A 3 -3.31 36.07 -24.50
C ALA A 3 -3.08 34.55 -24.62
N ASN A 4 -4.08 33.78 -25.05
CA ASN A 4 -3.94 32.35 -25.26
C ASN A 4 -3.24 32.04 -26.59
N ASP A 5 -3.46 32.89 -27.60
CA ASP A 5 -2.85 32.76 -28.91
C ASP A 5 -1.35 33.09 -28.86
N GLU A 6 -0.95 34.09 -28.07
CA GLU A 6 0.47 34.39 -27.83
C GLU A 6 1.21 33.25 -27.11
N LEU A 7 0.54 32.55 -26.19
CA LEU A 7 1.12 31.45 -25.44
C LEU A 7 1.37 30.21 -26.32
N GLU A 8 0.46 29.94 -27.25
CA GLU A 8 0.62 28.85 -28.22
C GLU A 8 1.76 29.14 -29.21
N ARG A 9 1.89 30.39 -29.67
CA ARG A 9 3.01 30.81 -30.53
C ARG A 9 4.35 30.65 -29.83
N PHE A 10 4.42 31.05 -28.55
CA PHE A 10 5.61 30.86 -27.73
C PHE A 10 5.96 29.36 -27.52
N ARG A 11 4.94 28.51 -27.32
CA ARG A 11 5.10 27.05 -27.19
C ARG A 11 5.59 26.39 -28.48
N GLU A 12 5.24 26.94 -29.63
CA GLU A 12 5.71 26.47 -30.93
C GLU A 12 7.15 26.89 -31.19
N GLU A 13 7.49 28.15 -30.92
CA GLU A 13 8.84 28.68 -31.04
C GLU A 13 9.82 27.91 -30.16
N TRP A 14 9.48 27.68 -28.89
CA TRP A 14 10.35 26.92 -27.97
C TRP A 14 10.56 25.46 -28.39
N ARG A 15 9.52 24.82 -28.96
CA ARG A 15 9.64 23.44 -29.49
C ARG A 15 10.54 23.36 -30.71
N GLN A 16 10.54 24.38 -31.57
CA GLN A 16 11.46 24.44 -32.70
C GLN A 16 12.90 24.69 -32.24
N GLU A 17 13.10 25.61 -31.31
CA GLU A 17 14.44 25.94 -30.81
C GLU A 17 15.13 24.74 -30.13
N ILE A 18 14.39 23.94 -29.35
CA ILE A 18 14.93 22.70 -28.78
C ILE A 18 15.32 21.69 -29.86
N ARG A 19 14.53 21.59 -30.94
CA ARG A 19 14.81 20.68 -32.05
C ARG A 19 16.04 21.11 -32.85
N GLU A 20 16.19 22.41 -33.09
CA GLU A 20 17.37 22.97 -33.77
C GLU A 20 18.63 22.78 -32.91
N ARG A 21 18.53 23.01 -31.60
CA ARG A 21 19.66 22.83 -30.68
C ARG A 21 20.02 21.36 -30.45
N ALA A 22 19.06 20.45 -30.58
CA ALA A 22 19.32 19.00 -30.59
C ALA A 22 19.91 18.51 -31.92
N GLY A 23 19.66 19.21 -33.03
CA GLY A 23 20.25 18.91 -34.35
C GLY A 23 21.61 19.56 -34.59
N ALA A 24 21.95 20.63 -33.85
CA ALA A 24 23.18 21.39 -33.98
C ALA A 24 24.12 21.17 -32.79
N GLU A 25 24.69 19.97 -32.65
CA GLU A 25 25.91 19.79 -31.86
C GLU A 25 27.15 19.88 -32.76
N PRO A 26 28.10 20.82 -32.53
CA PRO A 26 29.39 20.80 -33.19
C PRO A 26 30.28 19.71 -32.58
N SER A 27 30.74 18.80 -33.43
CA SER A 27 31.78 17.82 -33.09
C SER A 27 33.12 18.51 -32.90
N SER A 28 33.65 18.54 -31.67
CA SER A 28 35.08 18.76 -31.42
C SER A 28 35.55 18.10 -30.10
N SER A 29 36.19 16.94 -30.26
CA SER A 29 37.25 16.32 -29.45
C SER A 29 37.55 16.83 -28.02
N SER A 30 37.31 15.98 -27.01
CA SER A 30 38.33 15.57 -26.00
C SER A 30 37.86 14.34 -25.20
N PRO A 31 38.77 13.45 -24.75
CA PRO A 31 38.43 12.18 -24.11
C PRO A 31 38.28 12.31 -22.58
N ALA A 32 37.51 11.39 -21.99
CA ALA A 32 37.31 11.21 -20.55
C ALA A 32 36.31 12.17 -19.86
N SER A 33 35.03 11.86 -20.01
CA SER A 33 34.19 11.69 -18.83
C SER A 33 33.10 10.70 -19.18
N SER A 34 32.92 9.68 -18.33
CA SER A 34 31.85 8.69 -18.43
C SER A 34 30.51 9.36 -18.74
N PRO A 35 29.59 8.68 -19.46
CA PRO A 35 28.27 9.24 -19.73
C PRO A 35 27.65 9.68 -18.40
N PRO A 36 26.98 10.85 -18.32
CA PRO A 36 26.17 11.16 -17.15
C PRO A 36 25.14 10.04 -17.08
N ARG A 37 25.33 9.11 -16.13
CA ARG A 37 24.31 8.12 -15.78
C ARG A 37 23.01 8.92 -15.65
N PRO A 38 21.91 8.48 -16.28
CA PRO A 38 20.63 9.13 -16.06
C PRO A 38 20.48 9.19 -14.55
N ARG A 39 20.45 10.40 -13.99
CA ARG A 39 20.14 10.59 -12.58
C ARG A 39 18.71 10.10 -12.48
N THR A 40 18.54 8.81 -12.20
CA THR A 40 17.25 8.25 -11.84
C THR A 40 16.79 9.15 -10.73
N ARG A 41 15.73 9.92 -10.99
CA ARG A 41 15.16 10.81 -9.98
C ARG A 41 14.65 9.83 -8.93
N GLN A 42 15.47 9.55 -7.93
CA GLN A 42 15.15 8.59 -6.88
C GLN A 42 13.85 9.08 -6.27
N SER A 43 12.81 8.24 -6.35
CA SER A 43 11.51 8.59 -5.78
C SER A 43 11.68 8.80 -4.28
N PRO A 44 11.02 9.80 -3.65
CA PRO A 44 11.08 9.98 -2.20
C PRO A 44 10.73 8.70 -1.45
N ILE A 45 9.77 7.93 -1.98
CA ILE A 45 9.34 6.64 -1.45
C ILE A 45 10.45 5.59 -1.47
N ASP A 46 11.31 5.60 -2.50
CA ASP A 46 12.39 4.63 -2.64
C ASP A 46 13.56 5.00 -1.71
N ILE A 47 13.83 6.30 -1.53
CA ILE A 47 14.81 6.80 -0.55
C ILE A 47 14.37 6.43 0.88
N TYR A 48 13.08 6.55 1.18
CA TYR A 48 12.52 6.13 2.47
C TYR A 48 12.61 4.62 2.67
N ALA A 49 12.30 3.83 1.64
CA ALA A 49 12.45 2.36 1.68
C ALA A 49 13.89 1.93 1.96
N GLU A 50 14.86 2.61 1.33
CA GLU A 50 16.29 2.39 1.54
C GLU A 50 16.72 2.75 2.97
N ALA A 51 16.12 3.80 3.57
CA ALA A 51 16.34 4.18 4.96
C ALA A 51 15.87 3.09 5.93
N VAL A 52 14.67 2.54 5.71
CA VAL A 52 14.10 1.45 6.51
C VAL A 52 14.98 0.20 6.43
N GLU A 53 15.52 -0.13 5.24
CA GLU A 53 16.41 -1.28 5.08
C GLU A 53 17.72 -1.11 5.88
N ARG A 54 18.31 0.09 5.88
CA ARG A 54 19.51 0.38 6.67
C ARG A 54 19.24 0.37 8.18
N GLU A 55 18.08 0.87 8.59
CA GLU A 55 17.63 0.77 9.98
C GLU A 55 17.56 -0.69 10.45
N GLN A 56 16.98 -1.58 9.62
CA GLN A 56 16.93 -3.01 9.91
C GLN A 56 18.32 -3.67 9.99
N ARG A 57 19.32 -3.11 9.30
CA ARG A 57 20.73 -3.55 9.38
C ARG A 57 21.49 -2.93 10.57
N GLY A 58 20.89 -2.00 11.30
CA GLY A 58 21.53 -1.29 12.42
C GLY A 58 22.40 -0.09 11.99
N GLU A 59 22.38 0.30 10.72
CA GLU A 59 23.12 1.45 10.17
C GLU A 59 22.36 2.76 10.41
N LEU A 60 22.17 3.12 11.67
CA LEU A 60 21.28 4.20 12.10
C LEU A 60 21.69 5.58 11.55
N ASP A 61 22.99 5.89 11.48
CA ASP A 61 23.48 7.20 11.02
C ASP A 61 23.14 7.46 9.54
N GLU A 62 23.40 6.46 8.69
CA GLU A 62 23.07 6.52 7.26
C GLU A 62 21.55 6.54 7.06
N ALA A 63 20.79 5.73 7.82
CA ALA A 63 19.33 5.71 7.77
C ALA A 63 18.72 7.09 8.09
N LEU A 64 19.21 7.78 9.13
CA LEU A 64 18.75 9.13 9.48
C LEU A 64 19.00 10.14 8.36
N SER A 65 20.15 10.05 7.68
CA SER A 65 20.46 10.92 6.54
C SER A 65 19.46 10.75 5.38
N LEU A 66 19.05 9.50 5.13
CA LEU A 66 18.08 9.13 4.09
C LEU A 66 16.67 9.54 4.47
N TYR A 67 16.24 9.31 5.71
CA TYR A 67 14.96 9.81 6.21
C TYR A 67 14.83 11.32 6.03
N ARG A 68 15.85 12.08 6.47
CA ARG A 68 15.88 13.54 6.28
C ARG A 68 15.81 13.95 4.82
N ARG A 69 16.42 13.18 3.91
CA ARG A 69 16.36 13.44 2.47
C ARG A 69 14.97 13.14 1.91
N ALA A 70 14.34 12.04 2.32
CA ALA A 70 13.00 11.65 1.89
C ALA A 70 11.95 12.70 2.30
N PHE A 71 11.93 13.11 3.58
CA PHE A 71 10.99 14.11 4.09
C PHE A 71 11.19 15.52 3.50
N ARG A 72 12.41 15.85 3.05
CA ARG A 72 12.67 17.10 2.33
C ARG A 72 12.04 17.13 0.94
N LEU A 73 11.86 15.96 0.31
CA LEU A 73 11.26 15.85 -1.01
C LEU A 73 9.75 15.70 -0.93
N ASP A 74 9.25 14.91 0.01
CA ASP A 74 7.82 14.74 0.28
C ASP A 74 7.58 14.62 1.80
N PRO A 75 6.85 15.57 2.39
CA PRO A 75 6.49 15.52 3.81
C PRO A 75 5.60 14.32 4.19
N ASN A 76 4.87 13.72 3.25
CA ASN A 76 3.94 12.60 3.51
C ASN A 76 4.47 11.24 3.02
N VAL A 77 5.79 11.12 2.87
CA VAL A 77 6.44 9.92 2.33
C VAL A 77 6.19 8.68 3.19
N ASP A 78 6.01 8.84 4.50
CA ASP A 78 5.68 7.77 5.45
C ASP A 78 4.33 7.13 5.12
N ARG A 79 3.28 7.93 4.93
CA ARG A 79 1.93 7.44 4.58
C ARG A 79 1.95 6.75 3.22
N ALA A 80 2.66 7.34 2.26
CA ALA A 80 2.80 6.79 0.93
C ALA A 80 3.52 5.43 0.96
N TYR A 81 4.57 5.30 1.77
CA TYR A 81 5.30 4.05 1.98
C TYR A 81 4.40 2.96 2.60
N HIS A 82 3.65 3.28 3.67
CA HIS A 82 2.73 2.33 4.29
C HIS A 82 1.63 1.85 3.35
N TYR A 83 1.07 2.77 2.55
CA TYR A 83 0.07 2.42 1.55
C TYR A 83 0.63 1.47 0.48
N ARG A 84 1.84 1.75 -0.03
CA ARG A 84 2.54 0.86 -0.97
C ARG A 84 2.78 -0.53 -0.38
N SER A 85 3.32 -0.59 0.84
CA SER A 85 3.62 -1.87 1.51
C SER A 85 2.36 -2.71 1.75
N THR A 86 1.26 -2.07 2.17
CA THR A 86 -0.02 -2.76 2.38
C THR A 86 -0.63 -3.25 1.07
N THR A 87 -0.56 -2.44 0.02
CA THR A 87 -1.07 -2.81 -1.31
C THR A 87 -0.28 -3.99 -1.88
N GLN A 88 1.06 -3.97 -1.79
CA GLN A 88 1.91 -5.08 -2.23
C GLN A 88 1.67 -6.35 -1.41
N ALA A 89 1.43 -6.23 -0.11
CA ALA A 89 1.04 -7.36 0.73
C ALA A 89 -0.31 -7.95 0.28
N PHE A 90 -1.29 -7.12 -0.10
CA PHE A 90 -2.57 -7.60 -0.61
C PHE A 90 -2.47 -8.22 -2.02
N GLU A 91 -1.68 -7.62 -2.91
CA GLU A 91 -1.42 -8.16 -4.25
C GLU A 91 -0.74 -9.53 -4.21
N SER A 92 0.23 -9.72 -3.31
CA SER A 92 0.88 -11.02 -3.13
C SER A 92 -0.06 -12.11 -2.60
N LEU A 93 -1.14 -11.73 -1.90
CA LEU A 93 -2.21 -12.64 -1.45
C LEU A 93 -3.26 -12.94 -2.54
N THR A 94 -3.33 -12.17 -3.62
CA THR A 94 -4.43 -12.23 -4.61
C THR A 94 -4.06 -12.89 -5.94
N LEU A 95 -2.97 -13.67 -6.00
CA LEU A 95 -2.60 -14.47 -7.17
C LEU A 95 -3.51 -15.70 -7.39
N ALA A 96 -4.77 -15.45 -7.74
CA ALA A 96 -5.60 -16.32 -8.56
C ALA A 96 -6.64 -15.47 -9.30
N PRO A 97 -6.66 -15.44 -10.65
CA PRO A 97 -7.71 -14.77 -11.39
C PRO A 97 -9.00 -15.58 -11.24
N VAL A 98 -9.91 -15.12 -10.38
CA VAL A 98 -11.27 -15.65 -10.29
C VAL A 98 -12.00 -15.23 -11.57
N LYS A 99 -12.14 -16.17 -12.50
CA LYS A 99 -13.07 -16.05 -13.63
C LYS A 99 -14.48 -15.84 -13.05
N PRO A 100 -15.26 -14.84 -13.50
CA PRO A 100 -16.63 -14.67 -13.03
C PRO A 100 -17.49 -15.78 -13.63
N SER A 101 -17.68 -16.88 -12.89
CA SER A 101 -18.68 -17.89 -13.22
C SER A 101 -20.05 -17.39 -12.77
N THR A 102 -20.81 -16.87 -13.73
CA THR A 102 -22.26 -16.72 -13.64
C THR A 102 -22.89 -18.08 -13.40
N SER A 103 -23.47 -18.34 -12.23
CA SER A 103 -24.41 -19.45 -12.06
C SER A 103 -25.35 -19.20 -10.89
N THR A 104 -26.52 -18.67 -11.24
CA THR A 104 -27.87 -19.10 -10.85
C THR A 104 -28.08 -19.67 -9.44
N GLU A 105 -28.83 -18.91 -8.64
CA GLU A 105 -29.61 -19.30 -7.44
C GLU A 105 -30.35 -20.64 -7.63
N PRO A 106 -30.53 -21.49 -6.59
CA PRO A 106 -31.77 -21.36 -5.81
C PRO A 106 -31.72 -21.79 -4.32
N LYS A 107 -32.62 -21.16 -3.55
CA LYS A 107 -33.40 -21.66 -2.39
C LYS A 107 -32.70 -21.81 -1.01
N PRO A 108 -33.18 -21.11 0.04
CA PRO A 108 -32.62 -21.19 1.38
C PRO A 108 -33.19 -22.36 2.19
N GLU A 109 -32.31 -23.23 2.67
CA GLU A 109 -32.56 -24.21 3.75
C GLU A 109 -31.76 -23.77 4.99
N PRO A 110 -32.24 -24.06 6.22
CA PRO A 110 -31.63 -23.55 7.46
C PRO A 110 -30.20 -24.06 7.66
N ILE A 111 -29.28 -23.13 7.89
CA ILE A 111 -27.83 -23.38 7.97
C ILE A 111 -27.50 -24.09 9.28
N HIS A 112 -27.09 -25.35 9.18
CA HIS A 112 -26.35 -26.04 10.24
C HIS A 112 -24.94 -25.45 10.30
N VAL A 113 -24.56 -24.90 11.45
CA VAL A 113 -23.20 -24.39 11.74
C VAL A 113 -22.20 -25.54 11.81
N ALA A 114 -21.69 -25.95 10.64
CA ALA A 114 -20.45 -26.69 10.53
C ALA A 114 -19.31 -25.70 10.21
N ALA A 115 -18.19 -25.82 10.91
CA ALA A 115 -17.01 -24.96 10.84
C ALA A 115 -16.19 -25.11 9.55
N THR A 116 -16.85 -25.19 8.39
CA THR A 116 -16.25 -25.24 7.05
C THR A 116 -17.14 -24.46 6.08
N SER A 117 -17.23 -23.15 6.27
CA SER A 117 -17.83 -22.28 5.28
C SER A 117 -16.79 -21.91 4.23
N THR A 118 -16.84 -22.56 3.06
CA THR A 118 -16.08 -22.25 1.84
C THR A 118 -16.57 -20.93 1.19
N HIS A 119 -16.97 -19.94 2.00
CA HIS A 119 -17.47 -18.67 1.50
C HIS A 119 -16.33 -17.69 1.31
N SER A 120 -16.36 -16.93 0.21
CA SER A 120 -15.43 -15.83 0.00
C SER A 120 -15.56 -14.83 1.16
N ILE A 121 -14.44 -14.27 1.60
CA ILE A 121 -14.42 -13.22 2.64
C ILE A 121 -15.40 -12.09 2.29
N ARG A 122 -15.58 -11.78 1.01
CA ARG A 122 -16.54 -10.78 0.55
C ARG A 122 -17.99 -11.10 0.94
N THR A 123 -18.37 -12.38 0.85
CA THR A 123 -19.70 -12.86 1.23
C THR A 123 -19.92 -12.73 2.74
N LEU A 124 -18.90 -13.01 3.54
CA LEU A 124 -18.94 -12.83 4.99
C LEU A 124 -19.07 -11.34 5.36
N ILE A 125 -18.31 -10.47 4.70
CA ILE A 125 -18.38 -9.01 4.94
C ILE A 125 -19.77 -8.47 4.59
N SER A 126 -20.38 -8.92 3.49
CA SER A 126 -21.74 -8.50 3.11
C SER A 126 -22.83 -9.06 4.02
N ALA A 127 -22.54 -10.10 4.81
CA ALA A 127 -23.49 -10.66 5.77
C ALA A 127 -23.50 -9.89 7.09
N PHE A 128 -22.56 -8.96 7.33
CA PHE A 128 -22.63 -8.09 8.50
C PHE A 128 -23.79 -7.10 8.37
N PRO A 129 -24.53 -6.86 9.46
CA PRO A 129 -25.53 -5.80 9.47
C PRO A 129 -24.87 -4.46 9.13
N PRO A 130 -25.59 -3.56 8.42
CA PRO A 130 -25.06 -2.24 8.08
C PRO A 130 -24.64 -1.52 9.37
N ALA A 131 -23.57 -0.72 9.32
CA ALA A 131 -22.98 -0.09 10.50
C ALA A 131 -23.96 0.75 11.34
N ASN A 132 -25.10 1.14 10.77
CA ASN A 132 -26.17 1.87 11.45
C ASN A 132 -26.99 1.01 12.44
N ASP A 133 -26.98 -0.31 12.29
CA ASP A 133 -27.68 -1.28 13.18
C ASP A 133 -26.76 -1.84 14.27
N LEU A 134 -25.47 -1.49 14.26
CA LEU A 134 -24.53 -1.85 15.31
C LEU A 134 -24.67 -0.88 16.49
N ALA A 135 -25.77 -1.02 17.23
CA ALA A 135 -25.93 -0.36 18.51
C ALA A 135 -25.10 -1.12 19.56
N PHE A 136 -24.09 -0.46 20.14
CA PHE A 136 -23.40 -0.96 21.32
C PHE A 136 -24.36 -0.88 22.52
N LEU A 137 -25.11 -1.95 22.73
CA LEU A 137 -25.94 -2.11 23.91
C LEU A 137 -25.03 -2.42 25.11
N PRO A 138 -25.36 -1.92 26.32
CA PRO A 138 -24.68 -2.35 27.53
C PRO A 138 -24.80 -3.87 27.65
N GLU A 139 -23.71 -4.50 28.07
CA GLU A 139 -23.61 -5.95 28.21
C GLU A 139 -24.69 -6.47 29.17
N ASP A 140 -25.42 -7.51 28.76
CA ASP A 140 -26.44 -8.14 29.60
C ASP A 140 -25.77 -9.14 30.54
N GLU A 141 -25.49 -8.70 31.77
CA GLU A 141 -24.85 -9.48 32.83
C GLU A 141 -25.61 -10.78 33.21
N ARG A 142 -26.84 -10.97 32.73
CA ARG A 142 -27.63 -12.20 32.95
C ARG A 142 -27.29 -13.31 31.96
N GLN A 143 -26.58 -13.02 30.89
CA GLN A 143 -26.16 -14.03 29.93
C GLN A 143 -24.94 -14.79 30.45
N PRO A 144 -24.90 -16.13 30.27
CA PRO A 144 -23.74 -16.90 30.69
C PRO A 144 -22.53 -16.47 29.86
N VAL A 145 -21.47 -16.03 30.54
CA VAL A 145 -20.22 -15.66 29.88
C VAL A 145 -19.64 -16.88 29.15
N PRO A 146 -19.51 -16.85 27.80
CA PRO A 146 -19.07 -18.01 27.03
C PRO A 146 -17.64 -18.44 27.38
N ILE A 147 -16.84 -17.53 27.96
CA ILE A 147 -15.50 -17.82 28.46
C ILE A 147 -15.49 -18.82 29.63
N ALA A 148 -16.57 -18.89 30.43
CA ALA A 148 -16.67 -19.84 31.55
C ALA A 148 -16.88 -21.30 31.09
N ARG A 149 -17.20 -21.51 29.82
CA ARG A 149 -17.36 -22.83 29.21
C ARG A 149 -16.07 -23.33 28.55
N VAL A 150 -15.05 -22.48 28.49
CA VAL A 150 -13.77 -22.78 27.85
C VAL A 150 -12.91 -23.59 28.83
N PRO A 151 -12.33 -24.73 28.42
CA PRO A 151 -11.38 -25.48 29.23
C PRO A 151 -10.14 -24.65 29.60
N ASP A 152 -9.60 -24.87 30.80
CA ASP A 152 -8.48 -24.10 31.35
C ASP A 152 -7.22 -24.15 30.46
N GLU A 153 -7.04 -25.20 29.66
CA GLU A 153 -5.89 -25.34 28.76
C GLU A 153 -5.89 -24.27 27.65
N LEU A 154 -7.07 -23.87 27.19
CA LEU A 154 -7.21 -22.83 26.17
C LEU A 154 -6.98 -21.43 26.76
N LEU A 155 -7.30 -21.22 28.03
CA LEU A 155 -6.96 -20.00 28.76
C LEU A 155 -5.45 -19.88 28.94
N GLY A 156 -4.78 -21.00 29.24
CA GLY A 156 -3.31 -21.06 29.29
C GLY A 156 -2.66 -20.71 27.96
N LEU A 157 -3.20 -21.20 26.84
CA LEU A 157 -2.72 -20.87 25.49
C LEU A 157 -2.90 -19.39 25.13
N LEU A 158 -4.05 -18.79 25.45
CA LEU A 158 -4.29 -17.36 25.23
C LEU A 158 -3.26 -16.51 26.00
N TRP A 159 -3.05 -16.84 27.27
CA TRP A 159 -2.07 -16.14 28.10
C TRP A 159 -0.65 -16.29 27.54
N TYR A 160 -0.26 -17.50 27.16
CA TYR A 160 1.05 -17.76 26.58
C TYR A 160 1.28 -16.94 25.30
N VAL A 161 0.29 -16.90 24.40
CA VAL A 161 0.35 -16.10 23.15
C VAL A 161 0.42 -14.61 23.45
N VAL A 162 -0.40 -14.08 24.37
CA VAL A 162 -0.39 -12.65 24.70
C VAL A 162 0.92 -12.22 25.34
N VAL A 163 1.53 -13.07 26.18
CA VAL A 163 2.78 -12.75 26.88
C VAL A 163 4.02 -12.89 25.99
N HIS A 164 4.01 -13.78 24.99
CA HIS A 164 5.19 -14.08 24.16
C HIS A 164 5.12 -13.50 22.74
N ALA A 165 4.06 -12.76 22.38
CA ALA A 165 3.90 -12.14 21.07
C ALA A 165 4.41 -10.68 20.98
N SER A 166 5.33 -10.25 21.86
CA SER A 166 5.99 -8.93 21.81
C SER A 166 7.45 -9.04 21.41
#